data_AF-A0A1Y1LYM2-F1
#
_entry.id   AF-A0A1Y1LYM2-F1
#
_cell.length_a   1.000
_cell.length_b   1.000
_cell.length_c   1.000
_cell.angle_alpha   90.00
_cell.angle_beta   90.00
_cell.angle_gamma   90.00
#
_symmetry.space_group_name_H-M   'P 1'
#
loop_
_entity.id
_entity.type
_entity.pdbx_description
1 polymer ?
#
loop_
_entity_poly.entity_id
_entity_poly.type
_entity_poly.pdbx_seq_one_letter_code
_entity_poly.pdbx_strand_id
1 'polypeptide(L)'
;MTNVDCLNHEEYGNKCSEPVKDYSIEEVKVHEGYIHSAAAPKDIALVRLSRDVEYSDFIRPVCLPTAKEVDLNLGVELTSSGWGTGFTEKPPVVIKKKFTVWLRPVDECNKLKIIQTSHRRVTDDHHCVGSKSAILLNATARAEVR
;
A
#
# COMPACT_ATOMS: atom_id res chain seq x y z
N MET A 1 -13.49 13.66 -15.61
CA MET A 1 -14.46 12.58 -15.38
C MET A 1 -13.75 11.27 -15.67
N THR A 2 -13.47 10.46 -14.65
CA THR A 2 -13.01 9.09 -14.85
C THR A 2 -14.17 8.25 -15.35
N ASN A 3 -13.92 7.37 -16.31
CA ASN A 3 -14.94 6.43 -16.79
C ASN A 3 -15.40 5.54 -15.64
N VAL A 4 -16.68 5.16 -15.62
CA VAL A 4 -17.24 4.26 -14.60
C VAL A 4 -16.55 2.89 -14.73
N ASP A 5 -16.02 2.36 -13.61
CA ASP A 5 -15.37 1.05 -13.62
C ASP A 5 -16.43 -0.06 -13.68
N CYS A 6 -16.54 -0.68 -14.84
CA CYS A 6 -17.52 -1.71 -15.16
C CYS A 6 -16.83 -3.02 -15.52
N LEU A 7 -17.31 -4.12 -14.93
CA LEU A 7 -16.89 -5.49 -15.24
C LEU A 7 -18.08 -6.25 -15.82
N ASN A 8 -17.90 -6.83 -17.01
CA ASN A 8 -18.88 -7.71 -17.61
C ASN A 8 -18.74 -9.11 -17.02
N HIS A 9 -19.77 -9.56 -16.30
CA HIS A 9 -19.87 -10.92 -15.79
C HIS A 9 -20.74 -11.75 -16.75
N GLU A 10 -20.30 -12.95 -17.14
CA GLU A 10 -21.03 -13.80 -18.10
C GLU A 10 -22.44 -14.17 -17.60
N GLU A 11 -22.59 -14.36 -16.28
CA GLU A 11 -23.84 -14.81 -15.64
C GLU A 11 -24.71 -13.67 -15.10
N TYR A 12 -24.11 -12.55 -14.67
CA TYR A 12 -24.81 -11.46 -13.97
C TYR A 12 -24.89 -10.15 -14.78
N GLY A 13 -24.42 -10.16 -16.03
CA GLY A 13 -24.37 -8.98 -16.88
C GLY A 13 -23.30 -7.98 -16.45
N ASN A 14 -23.44 -6.74 -16.92
CA ASN A 14 -22.48 -5.67 -16.64
C ASN A 14 -22.66 -5.14 -15.21
N LYS A 15 -21.65 -5.32 -14.35
CA LYS A 15 -21.62 -4.78 -12.98
C LYS A 15 -20.62 -3.63 -12.90
N CYS A 16 -21.14 -2.45 -12.61
CA CYS A 16 -20.34 -1.25 -12.44
C CYS A 16 -20.20 -0.89 -10.95
N SER A 17 -19.05 -0.30 -10.62
CA SER A 17 -18.87 0.36 -9.33
C SER A 17 -19.61 1.70 -9.28
N GLU A 18 -19.85 2.18 -8.06
CA GLU A 18 -20.25 3.57 -7.85
C GLU A 18 -19.17 4.53 -8.38
N PRO A 19 -19.53 5.75 -8.81
CA PRO A 19 -18.56 6.77 -9.19
C PRO A 19 -17.55 7.05 -8.08
N VAL A 20 -16.34 7.48 -8.48
CA VAL A 20 -15.32 7.92 -7.54
C VAL A 20 -15.84 9.05 -6.65
N LYS A 21 -15.49 9.01 -5.36
CA LYS A 21 -15.83 10.05 -4.39
C LYS A 21 -14.56 10.80 -4.01
N ASP A 22 -14.49 12.08 -4.37
CA ASP A 22 -13.37 12.95 -4.02
C ASP A 22 -13.62 13.65 -2.67
N TYR A 23 -12.59 13.66 -1.81
CA TYR A 23 -12.61 14.29 -0.49
C TYR A 23 -11.45 15.26 -0.36
N SER A 24 -11.73 16.47 0.11
CA SER A 24 -10.69 17.44 0.46
C SER A 24 -10.02 17.04 1.77
N ILE A 25 -8.75 17.37 1.93
CA ILE A 25 -7.97 17.10 3.14
C ILE A 25 -8.23 18.22 4.16
N GLU A 26 -8.58 17.83 5.39
CA GLU A 26 -8.69 18.75 6.53
C GLU A 26 -7.34 18.93 7.22
N GLU A 27 -6.66 17.82 7.50
CA GLU A 27 -5.43 17.81 8.28
C GLU A 27 -4.51 16.67 7.81
N VAL A 28 -3.20 16.93 7.83
CA VAL A 28 -2.17 15.90 7.67
C VAL A 28 -1.29 15.91 8.92
N LYS A 29 -1.29 14.78 9.64
CA LYS A 29 -0.46 14.58 10.83
C LYS A 29 0.65 13.59 10.52
N VAL A 30 1.85 14.11 10.27
CA VAL A 30 3.06 13.30 10.08
C VAL A 30 3.53 12.75 11.43
N HIS A 31 4.02 11.51 11.45
CA HIS A 31 4.57 10.92 12.65
C HIS A 31 5.75 11.77 13.19
N GLU A 32 5.74 12.13 14.47
CA GLU A 32 6.72 13.05 15.08
C GLU A 32 8.17 12.57 14.97
N GLY A 33 8.36 11.25 14.95
CA GLY A 33 9.66 10.62 14.75
C GLY A 33 10.09 10.43 13.29
N TYR A 34 9.33 10.91 12.31
CA TYR A 34 9.73 10.86 10.90
C TYR A 34 10.95 11.74 10.65
N ILE A 35 11.94 11.20 9.93
CA ILE A 35 13.14 11.95 9.53
C ILE A 35 13.27 11.88 8.02
N HIS A 36 13.30 13.04 7.37
CA HIS A 36 13.53 13.15 5.94
C HIS A 36 14.98 12.76 5.59
N SER A 37 15.18 11.47 5.33
CA SER A 37 16.48 10.86 5.06
C SER A 37 16.31 9.68 4.12
N ALA A 38 17.41 9.14 3.61
CA ALA A 38 17.36 7.97 2.73
C ALA A 38 16.63 6.79 3.38
N ALA A 39 16.85 6.56 4.68
CA ALA A 39 16.23 5.47 5.44
C ALA A 39 14.75 5.69 5.75
N ALA A 40 14.25 6.94 5.69
CA ALA A 40 12.87 7.31 5.99
C ALA A 40 12.27 6.56 7.20
N PRO A 41 12.89 6.64 8.39
CA PRO A 41 12.38 5.94 9.57
C PRO A 41 10.99 6.46 9.91
N LYS A 42 10.13 5.56 10.41
CA LYS A 42 8.75 5.89 10.82
C LYS A 42 7.98 6.63 9.72
N ASP A 43 8.11 6.18 8.48
CA ASP A 43 7.41 6.70 7.30
C ASP A 43 5.91 6.36 7.35
N ILE A 44 5.19 7.10 8.19
CA ILE A 44 3.74 7.01 8.36
C ILE A 44 3.15 8.39 8.69
N ALA A 45 1.96 8.64 8.18
CA ALA A 45 1.18 9.83 8.46
C ALA A 45 -0.31 9.49 8.49
N LEU A 46 -1.09 10.28 9.22
CA LEU A 46 -2.54 10.26 9.18
C LEU A 46 -3.04 11.41 8.33
N VAL A 47 -3.99 11.13 7.45
CA VAL A 47 -4.70 12.14 6.66
C VAL A 47 -6.15 12.12 7.10
N ARG A 48 -6.63 13.25 7.60
CA ARG A 48 -8.03 13.46 8.00
C ARG A 48 -8.77 14.12 6.86
N LEU A 49 -9.90 13.54 6.46
CA LEU A 49 -10.76 14.14 5.45
C LEU A 49 -11.64 15.25 6.03
N SER A 50 -11.99 16.21 5.17
CA SER A 50 -12.91 17.33 5.45
C SER A 50 -14.33 16.94 5.83
N ARG A 51 -14.72 15.68 5.59
CA ARG A 51 -16.03 15.13 5.96
C ARG A 51 -15.95 13.62 6.09
N ASP A 52 -16.89 13.05 6.83
CA ASP A 52 -17.02 11.62 7.00
C ASP A 52 -17.29 10.90 5.67
N VAL A 53 -16.75 9.69 5.55
CA VAL A 53 -16.92 8.82 4.39
C VAL A 53 -18.12 7.90 4.60
N GLU A 54 -19.11 7.99 3.71
CA GLU A 54 -20.21 7.04 3.66
C GLU A 54 -19.74 5.70 3.08
N TYR A 55 -19.88 4.63 3.86
CA TYR A 55 -19.51 3.29 3.44
C TYR A 55 -20.43 2.76 2.34
N SER A 56 -19.84 1.97 1.44
CA SER A 56 -20.57 1.25 0.40
C SER A 56 -19.96 -0.14 0.20
N ASP A 57 -20.40 -0.84 -0.84
CA ASP A 57 -19.78 -2.10 -1.24
C ASP A 57 -18.36 -1.92 -1.78
N PHE A 58 -18.00 -0.71 -2.19
CA PHE A 58 -16.70 -0.38 -2.77
C PHE A 58 -15.82 0.48 -1.86
N ILE A 59 -16.37 1.02 -0.76
CA ILE A 59 -15.66 1.87 0.20
C ILE A 59 -15.84 1.31 1.60
N ARG A 60 -14.76 0.74 2.17
CA ARG A 60 -14.72 0.24 3.55
C ARG A 60 -13.31 0.43 4.13
N PRO A 61 -13.20 0.66 5.46
CA PRO A 61 -11.92 0.80 6.12
C PRO A 61 -11.18 -0.56 6.19
N VAL A 62 -9.86 -0.51 6.28
CA VAL A 62 -9.02 -1.66 6.65
C VAL A 62 -8.91 -1.77 8.17
N CYS A 63 -8.80 -3.00 8.68
CA CYS A 63 -8.51 -3.22 10.09
C CYS A 63 -7.07 -2.82 10.41
N LEU A 64 -6.86 -2.16 11.56
CA LEU A 64 -5.52 -1.96 12.10
C LEU A 64 -5.15 -3.15 12.98
N PRO A 65 -3.93 -3.69 12.86
CA PRO A 65 -3.47 -4.75 13.73
C PRO A 65 -3.41 -4.28 15.18
N THR A 66 -3.97 -5.05 16.12
CA THR A 66 -3.66 -4.88 17.54
C THR A 66 -2.45 -5.74 17.91
N ALA A 67 -1.66 -5.33 18.92
CA ALA A 67 -0.41 -6.00 19.30
C ALA A 67 -0.56 -7.48 19.70
N LYS A 68 -1.78 -7.98 19.90
CA LYS A 68 -2.09 -9.38 20.24
C LYS A 68 -2.51 -10.24 19.06
N GLU A 69 -2.82 -9.64 17.90
CA GLU A 69 -3.54 -10.31 16.82
C GLU A 69 -2.70 -10.63 15.58
N VAL A 70 -1.47 -10.12 15.48
CA VAL A 70 -0.66 -10.33 14.27
C VAL A 70 0.37 -11.43 14.45
N ASP A 71 0.07 -12.58 13.87
CA ASP A 71 1.04 -13.65 13.69
C ASP A 71 1.89 -13.39 12.43
N LEU A 72 2.82 -12.43 12.50
CA LEU A 72 3.77 -12.13 11.42
C LEU A 72 4.94 -13.12 11.42
N ASN A 73 4.63 -14.40 11.25
CA ASN A 73 5.67 -15.41 11.06
C ASN A 73 6.38 -15.23 9.73
N LEU A 74 7.69 -15.48 9.71
CA LEU A 74 8.46 -15.49 8.47
C LEU A 74 7.82 -16.47 7.46
N GLY A 75 7.72 -16.04 6.21
CA GLY A 75 7.06 -16.82 5.16
C GLY A 75 5.53 -16.73 5.19
N VAL A 76 4.91 -15.94 6.07
CA VAL A 76 3.47 -15.66 5.99
C VAL A 76 3.15 -14.99 4.66
N GLU A 77 2.06 -15.43 4.04
CA GLU A 77 1.53 -14.84 2.82
C GLU A 77 0.81 -13.53 3.16
N LEU A 78 1.17 -12.46 2.44
CA LEU A 78 0.60 -11.13 2.55
C LEU A 78 0.07 -10.70 1.18
N THR A 79 -0.84 -9.73 1.19
CA THR A 79 -1.39 -9.15 -0.03
C THR A 79 -0.93 -7.69 -0.17
N SER A 80 -0.36 -7.35 -1.32
CA SER A 80 -0.17 -5.96 -1.76
C SER A 80 -1.16 -5.64 -2.87
N SER A 81 -1.71 -4.43 -2.88
CA SER A 81 -2.64 -4.00 -3.92
C SER A 81 -2.42 -2.55 -4.29
N GLY A 82 -2.66 -2.21 -5.56
CA GLY A 82 -2.52 -0.85 -6.06
C GLY A 82 -2.49 -0.81 -7.58
N TRP A 83 -2.43 0.40 -8.11
CA TRP A 83 -2.31 0.64 -9.55
C TRP A 83 -0.85 0.62 -10.02
N GLY A 84 0.12 0.67 -9.10
CA GLY A 84 1.52 0.83 -9.44
C GLY A 84 1.82 2.25 -9.95
N THR A 85 3.07 2.67 -9.82
CA THR A 85 3.49 4.00 -10.25
C THR A 85 3.96 3.98 -11.70
N GLY A 86 3.36 4.83 -12.54
CA GLY A 86 3.90 5.22 -13.84
C GLY A 86 5.17 6.06 -13.70
N PHE A 87 6.28 5.44 -13.31
CA PHE A 87 7.64 6.03 -13.41
C PHE A 87 8.35 5.63 -14.71
N THR A 88 7.62 5.10 -15.68
CA THR A 88 8.12 4.87 -17.04
C THR A 88 7.13 5.51 -17.99
N GLU A 89 7.58 5.84 -19.20
CA GLU A 89 6.81 6.37 -20.34
C GLU A 89 5.63 5.49 -20.80
N LYS A 90 5.24 4.49 -20.00
CA LYS A 90 4.11 3.61 -20.24
C LYS A 90 2.83 4.23 -19.67
N PRO A 91 1.69 4.10 -20.38
CA PRO A 91 0.42 4.59 -19.90
C PRO A 91 0.12 4.03 -18.50
N PRO A 92 -0.47 4.84 -17.60
CA PRO A 92 -0.79 4.41 -16.26
C PRO A 92 -1.63 3.13 -16.31
N VAL A 93 -1.32 2.17 -15.42
CA VAL A 93 -2.14 0.97 -15.28
C VAL A 93 -3.50 1.42 -14.76
N VAL A 94 -4.51 1.38 -15.62
CA VAL A 94 -5.85 1.90 -15.32
C VAL A 94 -6.61 0.98 -14.35
N ILE A 95 -6.22 -0.30 -14.27
CA ILE A 95 -6.89 -1.32 -13.46
C ILE A 95 -6.06 -1.66 -12.22
N LYS A 96 -6.67 -1.57 -11.03
CA LYS A 96 -6.05 -1.96 -9.77
C LYS A 96 -5.63 -3.43 -9.81
N LYS A 97 -4.40 -3.73 -9.37
CA LYS A 97 -3.88 -5.10 -9.28
C LYS A 97 -3.73 -5.55 -7.84
N LYS A 98 -3.79 -6.85 -7.65
CA LYS A 98 -3.50 -7.56 -6.40
C LYS A 98 -2.29 -8.47 -6.62
N PHE A 99 -1.36 -8.46 -5.68
CA PHE A 99 -0.14 -9.28 -5.70
C PHE A 99 -0.01 -10.03 -4.39
N THR A 100 0.31 -11.31 -4.49
CA THR A 100 0.71 -12.13 -3.35
C THR A 100 2.20 -11.93 -3.10
N VAL A 101 2.55 -11.59 -1.86
CA VAL A 101 3.93 -11.42 -1.39
C VAL A 101 4.11 -12.22 -0.09
N TRP A 102 5.34 -12.44 0.32
CA TRP A 102 5.67 -13.19 1.52
C TRP A 102 6.55 -12.35 2.43
N LEU A 103 6.34 -12.46 3.74
CA LEU A 103 7.24 -11.87 4.72
C LEU A 103 8.59 -12.58 4.68
N ARG A 104 9.67 -11.82 4.65
CA ARG A 104 11.05 -12.29 4.51
C ARG A 104 11.91 -11.77 5.66
N PRO A 105 13.03 -12.42 5.97
CA PRO A 105 13.98 -11.90 6.95
C PRO A 105 14.50 -10.52 6.52
N VAL A 106 14.57 -9.58 7.47
CA VAL A 106 15.09 -8.22 7.23
C VAL A 106 16.50 -8.22 6.62
N ASP A 107 17.34 -9.17 7.04
CA ASP A 107 18.69 -9.35 6.51
C ASP A 107 18.72 -9.68 5.02
N GLU A 108 17.68 -10.31 4.48
CA GLU A 108 17.58 -10.58 3.05
C GLU A 108 17.46 -9.28 2.25
N CYS A 109 16.64 -8.33 2.73
CA CYS A 109 16.53 -7.00 2.14
C CYS A 109 17.83 -6.20 2.27
N ASN A 110 18.50 -6.26 3.43
CA ASN A 110 19.77 -5.54 3.66
C ASN A 110 20.94 -6.05 2.79
N LYS A 111 20.84 -7.27 2.23
CA LYS A 111 21.80 -7.80 1.27
C LYS A 111 21.58 -7.31 -0.17
N LEU A 112 20.43 -6.68 -0.46
CA LEU A 112 20.13 -6.22 -1.81
C LEU A 112 21.01 -5.02 -2.18
N LYS A 113 21.57 -5.05 -3.39
CA LYS A 113 22.43 -3.98 -3.91
C LYS A 113 21.74 -2.61 -3.82
N ILE A 114 20.45 -2.54 -4.15
CA ILE A 114 19.68 -1.29 -4.10
C ILE A 114 19.61 -0.68 -2.69
N ILE A 115 19.60 -1.49 -1.64
CA ILE A 115 19.64 -1.01 -0.25
C ILE A 115 21.06 -0.60 0.13
N GLN A 116 22.04 -1.44 -0.19
CA GLN A 116 23.45 -1.17 0.09
C GLN A 116 23.95 0.12 -0.58
N THR A 117 23.53 0.40 -1.82
CA THR A 117 23.96 1.59 -2.59
C THR A 117 23.15 2.84 -2.28
N SER A 118 22.00 2.74 -1.63
CA SER A 118 21.13 3.89 -1.31
C SER A 118 21.40 4.49 0.07
N HIS A 119 22.43 4.02 0.80
CA HIS A 119 22.66 4.35 2.21
C HIS A 119 21.42 4.09 3.10
N ARG A 120 20.54 3.19 2.65
CA ARG A 120 19.36 2.76 3.41
C ARG A 120 19.74 1.55 4.26
N ARG A 121 19.12 1.44 5.43
CA ARG A 121 19.17 0.23 6.25
C ARG A 121 17.74 -0.10 6.64
N VAL A 122 17.33 -1.33 6.37
CA VAL A 122 16.04 -1.85 6.82
C VAL A 122 16.21 -2.23 8.28
N THR A 123 15.41 -1.60 9.14
CA THR A 123 15.41 -1.74 10.60
C THR A 123 14.13 -2.43 11.09
N ASP A 124 13.96 -2.54 12.41
CA ASP A 124 12.85 -3.20 13.09
C ASP A 124 11.49 -2.50 12.92
N ASP A 125 11.50 -1.21 12.55
CA ASP A 125 10.31 -0.45 12.12
C ASP A 125 9.90 -0.73 10.66
N HIS A 126 10.54 -1.70 9.99
CA HIS A 126 10.24 -2.10 8.63
C HIS A 126 9.96 -3.61 8.51
N HIS A 127 9.17 -3.99 7.51
CA HIS A 127 9.00 -5.38 7.09
C HIS A 127 9.60 -5.61 5.70
N CYS A 128 10.40 -6.66 5.56
CA CYS A 128 10.93 -7.10 4.27
C CYS A 128 9.91 -8.03 3.60
N VAL A 129 9.45 -7.69 2.40
CA VAL A 129 8.48 -8.50 1.66
C VAL A 129 8.96 -8.80 0.24
N GLY A 130 8.61 -9.98 -0.26
CA GLY A 130 9.03 -10.43 -1.59
C GLY A 130 8.07 -11.42 -2.21
N SER A 131 8.00 -11.44 -3.54
CA SER A 131 7.45 -12.56 -4.30
C SER A 131 8.35 -13.80 -4.19
N LYS A 132 7.83 -14.98 -4.54
CA LYS A 132 8.61 -16.23 -4.59
C LYS A 132 9.88 -16.14 -5.46
N SER A 133 9.94 -15.22 -6.41
CA SER A 133 11.06 -15.08 -7.37
C SER A 133 11.83 -13.76 -7.26
N ALA A 134 11.37 -12.79 -6.45
CA ALA A 134 11.99 -11.47 -6.30
C ALA A 134 11.49 -10.73 -5.05
N ILE A 135 12.39 -10.08 -4.32
CA ILE A 135 12.05 -9.20 -3.20
C ILE A 135 11.49 -7.88 -3.74
N LEU A 136 10.26 -7.53 -3.36
CA LEU A 136 9.62 -6.28 -3.74
C LEU A 136 9.85 -5.27 -2.63
N LEU A 137 10.92 -4.49 -2.76
CA LEU A 137 11.10 -3.28 -1.95
C LEU A 137 10.24 -2.18 -2.55
N ASN A 138 9.03 -1.98 -2.03
CA ASN A 138 8.33 -0.72 -2.21
C ASN A 138 8.01 -0.15 -0.83
N ALA A 139 8.90 0.72 -0.35
CA ALA A 139 8.63 1.58 0.79
C ALA A 139 7.69 2.68 0.29
N THR A 140 6.39 2.45 0.49
CA THR A 140 5.35 3.47 0.71
C THR A 140 4.05 2.73 0.93
N ALA A 141 3.74 2.43 2.19
CA ALA A 141 2.37 2.16 2.57
C ALA A 141 1.65 3.51 2.64
N ARG A 142 0.99 3.93 1.56
CA ARG A 142 0.00 4.99 1.64
C ARG A 142 -1.21 4.38 2.34
N ALA A 143 -1.38 4.67 3.63
CA ALA A 143 -2.63 4.42 4.32
C ALA A 143 -3.69 5.33 3.69
N GLU A 144 -4.62 4.77 2.93
CA GLU A 144 -5.83 5.46 2.52
C GLU A 144 -6.83 5.45 3.69
N VAL A 145 -6.95 6.64 4.28
CA VAL A 145 -8.18 7.32 4.68
C VAL A 145 -9.00 6.74 5.85
N ARG A 146 -9.05 7.51 6.93
CA ARG A 146 -10.23 7.65 7.80
C ARG A 146 -11.08 8.81 7.30
#